data_AF-A0A7W0RUG6-F1
#
_entry.id   AF-A0A7W0RUG6-F1
#
_cell.length_a   1.000
_cell.length_b   1.000
_cell.length_c   1.000
_cell.angle_alpha   90.00
_cell.angle_beta   90.00
_cell.angle_gamma   90.00
#
_symmetry.space_group_name_H-M   'P 1'
#
loop_
_entity.id
_entity.type
_entity.pdbx_description
1 polymer ?
#
loop_
_entity_poly.entity_id
_entity_poly.type
_entity_poly.pdbx_seq_one_letter_code
_entity_poly.pdbx_strand_id
1 'polypeptide(L)' 'MNVLYFAWLRERVGLPSEAVETEAGTVAELVAELRARDDRYALAFSDMRAVRVAVD' A
#
# COMPACT_ATOMS: atom_id res chain seq x y z
N MET A 1 -10.84 0.82 -5.62
CA MET A 1 -9.75 1.53 -6.34
C MET A 1 -8.64 0.57 -6.77
N ASN A 2 -7.82 0.93 -7.77
CA ASN A 2 -6.68 0.09 -8.20
C ASN A 2 -5.37 0.64 -7.63
N VAL A 3 -4.63 -0.18 -6.89
CA VAL A 3 -3.35 0.20 -6.27
C VAL A 3 -2.22 -0.50 -7.03
N LEU A 4 -1.22 0.27 -7.45
CA LEU A 4 -0.06 -0.23 -8.20
C LEU A 4 1.19 -0.19 -7.31
N TYR A 5 1.97 -1.27 -7.31
CA TYR A 5 3.21 -1.38 -6.53
C TYR A 5 4.44 -1.45 -7.46
N PHE A 6 5.49 -0.74 -7.09
CA PHE A 6 6.71 -0.61 -7.89
C PHE A 6 7.97 -0.94 -7.10
N ALA A 7 9.03 -1.32 -7.83
CA ALA A 7 10.36 -1.62 -7.29
C ALA A 7 10.29 -2.61 -6.10
N TRP A 8 11.09 -2.37 -5.05
CA TRP A 8 11.16 -3.22 -3.87
C TRP A 8 9.80 -3.38 -3.15
N LEU A 9 8.90 -2.40 -3.28
CA LEU A 9 7.59 -2.46 -2.63
C LEU A 9 6.73 -3.58 -3.23
N ARG A 10 6.77 -3.74 -4.55
CA ARG A 10 6.13 -4.86 -5.26
C ARG A 10 6.65 -6.21 -4.78
N GLU A 11 7.95 -6.33 -4.57
CA GLU A 11 8.58 -7.58 -4.11
C GLU A 11 8.15 -7.93 -2.68
N ARG A 12 8.03 -6.93 -1.79
CA ARG A 12 7.55 -7.15 -0.41
C ARG A 12 6.05 -7.47 -0.34
N VAL A 13 5.22 -6.78 -1.12
CA VAL A 13 3.78 -7.05 -1.17
C VAL A 13 3.48 -8.37 -1.91
N GLY A 14 4.32 -8.73 -2.88
CA GLY A 14 4.21 -9.96 -3.67
C GLY A 14 3.24 -9.85 -4.85
N LEU A 15 2.70 -8.66 -5.12
CA LEU A 15 1.74 -8.40 -6.21
C LEU A 15 2.14 -7.11 -6.94
N PRO A 16 2.05 -7.06 -8.29
CA PRO A 16 2.29 -5.84 -9.05
C PRO A 16 1.19 -4.80 -8.89
N SER A 17 -0.04 -5.25 -8.64
CA SER A 17 -1.21 -4.40 -8.40
C SER A 17 -2.33 -5.20 -7.74
N GLU A 18 -3.29 -4.49 -7.16
CA GLU A 18 -4.52 -5.10 -6.62
C GLU A 18 -5.71 -4.13 -6.66
N ALA A 19 -6.92 -4.69 -6.75
CA ALA A 19 -8.14 -3.95 -6.52
C ALA A 19 -8.46 -3.93 -5.02
N VAL A 20 -8.57 -2.73 -4.45
CA VAL A 20 -8.87 -2.49 -3.05
C VAL A 20 -10.23 -1.82 -2.93
N GLU A 21 -11.15 -2.46 -2.22
CA GLU A 21 -12.38 -1.82 -1.74
C GLU A 21 -12.07 -1.10 -0.43
N THR A 22 -12.33 0.20 -0.37
CA THR A 22 -11.94 1.08 0.74
C THR A 22 -12.82 2.32 0.77
N GLU A 23 -13.02 2.87 1.96
CA GLU A 23 -13.66 4.18 2.19
C GLU A 23 -12.65 5.25 2.61
N ALA A 24 -11.35 4.94 2.60
CA ALA A 24 -10.28 5.86 2.96
C ALA A 24 -10.33 7.13 2.09
N GLY A 25 -10.37 8.29 2.74
CA GLY A 25 -10.34 9.59 2.08
C GLY A 25 -8.92 10.09 1.79
N THR A 26 -7.92 9.46 2.41
CA THR A 26 -6.51 9.85 2.26
C THR A 26 -5.59 8.64 2.05
N VAL A 27 -4.41 8.89 1.46
CA VAL A 27 -3.36 7.88 1.33
C VAL A 27 -2.94 7.30 2.69
N ALA A 28 -2.90 8.13 3.72
CA ALA A 28 -2.49 7.69 5.06
C ALA A 28 -3.50 6.69 5.65
N GLU A 29 -4.80 6.96 5.49
CA GLU A 29 -5.88 6.06 5.89
C GLU A 29 -5.82 4.75 5.11
N LEU A 30 -5.66 4.81 3.78
CA LEU A 30 -5.54 3.62 2.94
C LEU A 30 -4.37 2.73 3.36
N VAL A 31 -3.20 3.34 3.62
CA VAL A 31 -2.03 2.59 4.10
C VAL A 31 -2.30 1.97 5.46
N ALA A 32 -2.98 2.68 6.37
CA ALA A 32 -3.33 2.12 7.67
C ALA A 32 -4.26 0.90 7.54
N GLU A 33 -5.27 0.97 6.67
CA GLU A 33 -6.15 -0.16 6.35
C GLU A 33 -5.38 -1.35 5.79
N LEU A 34 -4.50 -1.12 4.80
CA LEU A 34 -3.69 -2.19 4.20
C LEU A 34 -2.77 -2.85 5.21
N ARG A 35 -2.10 -2.06 6.07
CA ARG A 35 -1.21 -2.58 7.13
C ARG A 35 -1.95 -3.43 8.16
N ALA A 36 -3.23 -3.14 8.41
CA ALA A 36 -4.05 -3.92 9.33
C ALA A 36 -4.55 -5.24 8.71
N ARG A 37 -4.52 -5.37 7.38
CA ARG A 37 -5.06 -6.51 6.65
C ARG A 37 -4.16 -7.74 6.67
N ASP A 38 -2.84 -7.54 6.58
CA ASP A 38 -1.85 -8.61 6.51
C ASP A 38 -0.45 -8.09 6.89
N ASP A 39 0.33 -8.92 7.58
CA ASP A 39 1.71 -8.64 8.01
C ASP A 39 2.63 -8.23 6.85
N ARG A 40 2.39 -8.75 5.63
CA ARG A 40 3.17 -8.36 4.44
C ARG A 40 3.04 -6.86 4.15
N TYR A 41 1.86 -6.28 4.33
CA TYR A 41 1.63 -4.85 4.15
C TYR A 41 2.22 -4.06 5.31
N ALA A 42 2.09 -4.57 6.54
CA ALA A 42 2.72 -3.95 7.71
C ALA A 42 4.22 -3.76 7.53
N LEU A 43 4.90 -4.77 6.96
CA LEU A 43 6.32 -4.75 6.62
C LEU A 43 6.62 -3.89 5.38
N ALA A 44 5.78 -3.93 4.35
CA ALA A 44 5.96 -3.13 3.13
C ALA A 44 5.90 -1.62 3.44
N PHE A 45 5.01 -1.21 4.34
CA PHE A 45 4.78 0.19 4.73
C PHE A 45 5.39 0.54 6.10
N SER A 46 6.38 -0.21 6.59
CA SER A 46 6.99 0.03 7.89
C SER A 46 7.74 1.37 7.97
N ASP A 47 8.27 1.84 6.83
CA ASP A 47 8.95 3.13 6.69
C ASP A 47 8.33 3.96 5.57
N MET A 48 7.37 4.81 5.95
CA MET A 48 6.70 5.71 5.02
C MET A 48 7.59 6.82 4.48
N ARG A 49 8.77 7.08 5.07
CA ARG A 49 9.72 8.08 4.53
C ARG A 49 10.39 7.59 3.24
N ALA A 50 10.50 6.27 3.08
CA ALA A 50 11.04 5.62 1.90
C ALA A 50 9.99 5.44 0.78
N VAL A 51 8.70 5.56 1.10
CA VAL A 51 7.59 5.33 0.18
C VAL A 51 7.10 6.66 -0.40
N ARG A 52 6.87 6.68 -1.71
CA ARG A 52 6.23 7.79 -2.41
C ARG A 52 4.93 7.30 -3.01
N VAL A 53 3.89 8.13 -2.93
CA VAL A 53 2.57 7.81 -3.44
C VAL A 53 2.15 8.89 -4.42
N ALA A 54 1.54 8.46 -5.52
CA ALA A 54 0.88 9.31 -6.49
C ALA A 54 -0.61 8.94 -6.50
N VAL A 55 -1.47 9.95 -6.66
CA VAL A 55 -2.92 9.82 -6.75
C VAL A 55 -3.37 10.60 -7.98
N ASP A 56 -4.30 10.03 -8.73
CA ASP A 56 -5.00 10.65 -9.87
C ASP A 56 -6.50 10.70 -9.55
#